data_AF-A0A1W1H6X7-F1
#
_entry.id   AF-A0A1W1H6X7-F1
#
_cell.length_a   1.000
_cell.length_b   1.000
_cell.length_c   1.000
_cell.angle_alpha   90.00
_cell.angle_beta   90.00
_cell.angle_gamma   90.00
#
_symmetry.space_group_name_H-M   'P 1'
#
loop_
_entity.id
_entity.type
_entity.pdbx_description
1 polymer ?
#
loop_
_entity_poly.entity_id
_entity_poly.type
_entity_poly.pdbx_seq_one_letter_code
_entity_poly.pdbx_strand_id
1 'polypeptide(L)'
;MDWIYIAAVLTTLLGSVPVIIIYKMSSMRLLKGDITAISKDDIPPEQCAVLSQGYEFAKKYGFEFQAYVTRPPVIHGQPWGMYGALYLHRETNTSVLIYVEPMKHPVFEWRMSLVTPCMVDVADENAHALSSVHTPISKGKFHPCYKVTLNGSEFNKTAPPKDYDLHDAVTPFPEEQWEFHKKLLKSEKNENLKSCVNNGDEKKYSSYDDEKNSTYVEKNSIHEADHDNRFYDMKQDEALKAHESVFFQGLVETGILKQSSEGVYHLPAKLCLHIWNRNRVIQGTLLSRKAKEVKPSVQVSDPSESQYVSYQTYKKIQQSNSRTWLSKTIILLVTVLFFSFAFGLSFSWDFLWMLLLVLFIHEGGHLLGMWLFGYKDLKVLFIPFMGALATGRKDKISAWQEALILLFGPAPGYIAAVALLCSGITGFDSWLFDLAILSLTLNLINLLPFIPMDGGRIVNLALFNRLPGFQLILNLVSIAAFISAWLYWNEHVAMVLAAILLISLPNILKERIFLKHLFKHNAHKSGKGVRELIKILNSHKAWNKLIPQKQWQLLDSLSYRVQHANAGFVSSISIFIIWISIIVLPPLFSCLLSFVVMLLIS
;
A
#
# COMPACT_ATOMS: atom_id res chain seq x y z
N MET A 1 -27.28 11.74 -21.99
CA MET A 1 -26.72 12.35 -20.77
C MET A 1 -25.92 11.32 -19.94
N ASP A 2 -26.19 10.02 -20.09
CA ASP A 2 -25.72 8.91 -19.23
C ASP A 2 -24.21 8.60 -19.26
N TRP A 3 -23.55 8.78 -20.42
CA TRP A 3 -22.11 8.53 -20.54
C TRP A 3 -21.24 9.55 -19.82
N ILE A 4 -21.73 10.79 -19.70
CA ILE A 4 -21.02 11.87 -18.99
C ILE A 4 -20.95 11.54 -17.49
N TYR A 5 -22.02 10.95 -16.93
CA TYR A 5 -22.08 10.55 -15.52
C TYR A 5 -21.13 9.39 -15.19
N ILE A 6 -21.10 8.35 -16.03
CA ILE A 6 -20.18 7.21 -15.85
C ILE A 6 -18.72 7.67 -16.03
N ALA A 7 -18.47 8.53 -17.02
CA ALA A 7 -17.14 9.09 -17.26
C ALA A 7 -16.67 9.98 -16.10
N ALA A 8 -17.55 10.81 -15.52
CA ALA A 8 -17.25 11.65 -14.36
C ALA A 8 -16.90 10.81 -13.13
N VAL A 9 -17.64 9.73 -12.85
CA VAL A 9 -17.35 8.82 -11.72
C VAL A 9 -15.99 8.13 -11.88
N LEU A 10 -15.68 7.64 -13.10
CA LEU A 10 -14.41 6.97 -13.38
C LEU A 10 -13.22 7.94 -13.34
N THR A 11 -13.35 9.15 -13.90
CA THR A 11 -12.29 10.17 -13.82
C THR A 11 -12.05 10.64 -12.38
N THR A 12 -13.08 10.72 -11.55
CA THR A 12 -12.96 11.15 -10.14
C THR A 12 -12.23 10.12 -9.27
N LEU A 13 -12.55 8.83 -9.44
CA LEU A 13 -11.87 7.74 -8.72
C LEU A 13 -10.40 7.60 -9.12
N LEU A 14 -10.08 7.84 -10.39
CA LEU A 14 -8.71 7.75 -10.90
C LEU A 14 -7.87 9.00 -10.60
N GLY A 15 -8.48 10.19 -10.50
CA GLY A 15 -7.77 11.46 -10.29
C GLY A 15 -7.39 11.79 -8.84
N SER A 16 -8.05 11.20 -7.84
CA SER A 16 -7.84 11.52 -6.41
C SER A 16 -6.68 10.75 -5.77
N VAL A 17 -6.43 9.51 -6.21
CA VAL A 17 -5.35 8.64 -5.70
C VAL A 17 -3.94 9.24 -5.87
N PRO A 18 -3.56 9.80 -7.04
CA PRO A 18 -2.23 10.38 -7.26
C PRO A 18 -1.95 11.56 -6.33
N VAL A 19 -2.94 12.47 -6.20
CA VAL A 19 -2.82 13.71 -5.41
C VAL A 19 -2.54 13.40 -3.95
N ILE A 20 -3.24 12.41 -3.38
CA ILE A 20 -3.04 11.99 -1.99
C ILE A 20 -1.64 11.42 -1.76
N ILE A 21 -1.13 10.63 -2.71
CA ILE A 21 0.21 10.02 -2.60
C ILE A 21 1.29 11.11 -2.69
N ILE A 22 1.15 12.04 -3.63
CA ILE A 22 2.08 13.16 -3.83
C ILE A 22 2.12 14.04 -2.59
N TYR A 23 0.97 14.38 -2.02
CA TYR A 23 0.88 15.17 -0.78
C TYR A 23 1.53 14.45 0.41
N LYS A 24 1.35 13.13 0.53
CA LYS A 24 1.98 12.34 1.60
C LYS A 24 3.50 12.34 1.48
N MET A 25 4.02 12.28 0.26
CA MET A 25 5.46 12.30 0.02
C MET A 25 6.08 13.69 0.27
N SER A 26 5.42 14.76 -0.17
CA SER A 26 5.93 16.12 -0.01
C SER A 26 5.88 16.62 1.45
N SER A 27 4.99 16.05 2.27
CA SER A 27 4.88 16.36 3.70
C SER A 27 5.83 15.55 4.59
N MET A 28 6.65 14.65 4.03
CA MET A 28 7.67 13.95 4.80
C MET A 28 8.76 14.93 5.25
N ARG A 29 8.99 14.97 6.58
CA ARG A 29 10.06 15.75 7.20
C ARG A 29 11.29 14.88 7.36
N LEU A 30 12.41 15.33 6.81
CA LEU A 30 13.68 14.62 6.80
C LEU A 30 14.69 15.30 7.75
N LEU A 31 15.42 14.50 8.53
CA LEU A 31 16.41 14.86 9.54
C LEU A 31 17.80 14.42 9.08
N LYS A 32 18.85 15.12 9.52
CA LYS A 32 20.24 14.75 9.22
C LYS A 32 20.64 13.46 9.95
N GLY A 33 21.43 12.61 9.30
CA GLY A 33 22.00 11.41 9.91
C GLY A 33 23.04 10.76 9.01
N ASP A 34 24.18 10.34 9.59
CA ASP A 34 25.30 9.74 8.87
C ASP A 34 25.37 8.22 9.10
N ILE A 35 25.87 7.46 8.13
CA ILE A 35 26.17 6.03 8.29
C ILE A 35 27.39 5.85 9.20
N THR A 36 27.23 5.09 10.28
CA THR A 36 28.27 4.77 11.26
C THR A 36 28.41 3.27 11.47
N ALA A 37 29.60 2.82 11.86
CA ALA A 37 29.86 1.42 12.19
C ALA A 37 29.33 1.05 13.58
N ILE A 38 28.81 -0.18 13.75
CA ILE A 38 28.24 -0.69 15.01
C ILE A 38 28.65 -2.14 15.27
N SER A 39 28.46 -2.61 16.51
CA SER A 39 28.60 -4.03 16.83
C SER A 39 27.41 -4.84 16.32
N LYS A 40 27.61 -6.14 16.13
CA LYS A 40 26.54 -7.06 15.73
C LYS A 40 25.42 -7.14 16.77
N ASP A 41 25.77 -7.02 18.06
CA ASP A 41 24.82 -7.12 19.17
C ASP A 41 23.84 -5.93 19.22
N ASP A 42 24.19 -4.83 18.56
CA ASP A 42 23.35 -3.62 18.45
C ASP A 42 22.29 -3.74 17.34
N ILE A 43 22.34 -4.81 16.54
CA ILE A 43 21.39 -5.03 15.44
C ILE A 43 20.19 -5.83 15.94
N PRO A 44 18.95 -5.34 15.73
CA PRO A 44 17.77 -6.10 16.11
C PRO A 44 17.72 -7.50 15.45
N PRO A 45 17.35 -8.56 16.17
CA PRO A 45 17.34 -9.93 15.64
C PRO A 45 16.54 -10.12 14.34
N GLU A 46 15.45 -9.37 14.20
CA GLU A 46 14.63 -9.37 12.98
C GLU A 46 15.42 -8.90 11.75
N GLN A 47 16.34 -7.95 11.91
CA GLN A 47 17.16 -7.41 10.82
C GLN A 47 18.35 -8.32 10.51
N CYS A 48 18.92 -8.99 11.52
CA CYS A 48 19.96 -10.00 11.33
C CYS A 48 19.52 -11.13 10.39
N ALA A 49 18.27 -11.58 10.51
CA ALA A 49 17.70 -12.62 9.65
C ALA A 49 17.51 -12.16 8.19
N VAL A 50 17.36 -10.87 7.95
CA VAL A 50 17.22 -10.29 6.60
C VAL A 50 18.59 -10.08 5.97
N LEU A 51 19.55 -9.55 6.75
CA LEU A 51 20.92 -9.32 6.29
C LEU A 51 21.68 -10.60 5.96
N SER A 52 21.29 -11.75 6.54
CA SER A 52 21.89 -13.05 6.22
C SER A 52 21.65 -13.46 4.75
N GLN A 53 20.56 -13.04 4.12
CA GLN A 53 20.31 -13.30 2.70
C GLN A 53 21.29 -12.53 1.82
N GLY A 54 21.56 -11.27 2.15
CA GLY A 54 22.55 -10.45 1.45
C GLY A 54 23.99 -10.91 1.69
N TYR A 55 24.28 -11.50 2.85
CA TYR A 55 25.57 -12.13 3.14
C TYR A 55 25.86 -13.29 2.16
N GLU A 56 24.88 -14.15 1.88
CA GLU A 56 25.06 -15.25 0.91
C GLU A 56 25.38 -14.74 -0.49
N PHE A 57 24.76 -13.63 -0.91
CA PHE A 57 25.11 -12.94 -2.15
C PHE A 57 26.55 -12.43 -2.12
N ALA A 58 26.92 -11.66 -1.09
CA ALA A 58 28.26 -11.09 -0.96
C ALA A 58 29.34 -12.18 -1.01
N LYS A 59 29.14 -13.27 -0.26
CA LYS A 59 30.03 -14.43 -0.23
C LYS A 59 30.15 -15.12 -1.59
N LYS A 60 29.04 -15.32 -2.30
CA LYS A 60 29.02 -15.95 -3.64
C LYS A 60 29.85 -15.18 -4.66
N TYR A 61 29.92 -13.86 -4.54
CA TYR A 61 30.63 -12.98 -5.48
C TYR A 61 31.98 -12.48 -4.96
N GLY A 62 32.55 -13.09 -3.91
CA GLY A 62 33.91 -12.79 -3.46
C GLY A 62 34.06 -11.48 -2.66
N PHE A 63 32.97 -10.95 -2.11
CA PHE A 63 33.03 -9.80 -1.22
C PHE A 63 33.38 -10.22 0.21
N GLU A 64 34.34 -9.53 0.81
CA GLU A 64 34.80 -9.74 2.18
C GLU A 64 34.10 -8.77 3.14
N PHE A 65 33.61 -9.29 4.26
CA PHE A 65 32.94 -8.49 5.29
C PHE A 65 33.89 -7.49 5.93
N GLN A 66 33.42 -6.24 6.12
CA GLN A 66 34.17 -5.17 6.76
C GLN A 66 33.55 -4.79 8.11
N ALA A 67 32.29 -4.34 8.10
CA ALA A 67 31.63 -3.85 9.31
C ALA A 67 30.11 -3.93 9.21
N TYR A 68 29.44 -4.02 10.35
CA TYR A 68 28.03 -3.69 10.46
C TYR A 68 27.86 -2.19 10.58
N VAL A 69 26.78 -1.66 10.02
CA VAL A 69 26.53 -0.23 9.98
C VAL A 69 25.10 0.11 10.40
N THR A 70 24.92 1.32 10.92
CA THR A 70 23.62 1.91 11.14
C THR A 70 23.58 3.35 10.64
N ARG A 71 22.38 3.85 10.39
CA ARG A 71 22.12 5.29 10.24
C ARG A 71 20.93 5.63 11.11
N PRO A 72 20.93 6.75 11.86
CA PRO A 72 19.76 7.17 12.61
C PRO A 72 18.55 7.47 11.69
N PRO A 73 17.32 7.53 12.24
CA PRO A 73 16.11 7.77 11.47
C PRO A 73 16.16 9.14 10.79
N VAL A 74 16.27 9.09 9.46
CA VAL A 74 16.25 10.28 8.59
C VAL A 74 14.83 10.81 8.40
N ILE A 75 13.77 10.05 8.69
CA ILE A 75 12.39 10.53 8.59
C ILE A 75 11.84 10.79 10.00
N HIS A 76 11.34 11.99 10.23
CA HIS A 76 10.74 12.39 11.50
C HIS A 76 9.57 11.47 11.89
N GLY A 77 9.63 10.89 13.09
CA GLY A 77 8.62 9.97 13.61
C GLY A 77 8.80 8.50 13.19
N GLN A 78 9.87 8.15 12.48
CA GLN A 78 10.25 6.74 12.30
C GLN A 78 10.90 6.18 13.57
N PRO A 79 10.61 4.91 13.95
CA PRO A 79 11.11 4.31 15.17
C PRO A 79 12.60 3.94 15.12
N TRP A 80 13.16 3.75 13.92
CA TRP A 80 14.58 3.43 13.70
C TRP A 80 14.99 3.86 12.29
N GLY A 81 16.30 3.95 12.02
CA GLY A 81 16.84 4.36 10.72
C GLY A 81 17.24 3.19 9.84
N MET A 82 18.48 3.11 9.39
CA MET A 82 18.97 2.03 8.52
C MET A 82 19.88 1.08 9.32
N TYR A 83 19.82 -0.22 9.03
CA TYR A 83 20.82 -1.20 9.48
C TYR A 83 21.41 -1.92 8.28
N GLY A 84 22.71 -2.15 8.27
CA GLY A 84 23.37 -2.77 7.13
C GLY A 84 24.66 -3.47 7.46
N ALA A 85 25.26 -4.05 6.43
CA ALA A 85 26.59 -4.64 6.44
C ALA A 85 27.35 -4.16 5.21
N LEU A 86 28.58 -3.70 5.46
CA LEU A 86 29.52 -3.26 4.45
C LEU A 86 30.46 -4.42 4.10
N TYR A 87 30.68 -4.61 2.79
CA TYR A 87 31.64 -5.59 2.27
C TYR A 87 32.54 -4.95 1.21
N LEU A 88 33.70 -5.54 0.97
CA LEU A 88 34.71 -5.06 0.02
C LEU A 88 35.16 -6.19 -0.90
N HIS A 89 35.23 -5.91 -2.20
CA HIS A 89 35.78 -6.81 -3.21
C HIS A 89 37.20 -6.38 -3.58
N ARG A 90 38.22 -7.11 -3.12
CA ARG A 90 39.64 -6.73 -3.26
C ARG A 90 40.08 -6.55 -4.71
N GLU A 91 39.70 -7.45 -5.62
CA GLU A 91 40.18 -7.40 -7.01
C GLU A 91 39.67 -6.18 -7.81
N THR A 92 38.52 -5.63 -7.41
CA THR A 92 37.87 -4.51 -8.11
C THR A 92 37.85 -3.23 -7.28
N ASN A 93 38.43 -3.28 -6.08
CA ASN A 93 38.36 -2.24 -5.05
C ASN A 93 36.93 -1.67 -4.85
N THR A 94 35.92 -2.53 -4.97
CA THR A 94 34.52 -2.12 -4.95
C THR A 94 33.91 -2.43 -3.59
N SER A 95 33.35 -1.40 -2.96
CA SER A 95 32.58 -1.53 -1.73
C SER A 95 31.10 -1.78 -2.05
N VAL A 96 30.48 -2.67 -1.29
CA VAL A 96 29.04 -2.94 -1.35
C VAL A 96 28.41 -2.73 0.01
N LEU A 97 27.40 -1.87 0.06
CA LEU A 97 26.57 -1.68 1.24
C LEU A 97 25.24 -2.41 1.04
N ILE A 98 25.02 -3.43 1.86
CA ILE A 98 23.76 -4.17 1.94
C ILE A 98 23.01 -3.69 3.17
N TYR A 99 21.79 -3.20 3.00
CA TYR A 99 21.08 -2.53 4.10
C TYR A 99 19.57 -2.72 4.08
N VAL A 100 18.96 -2.56 5.25
CA VAL A 100 17.51 -2.59 5.48
C VAL A 100 17.08 -1.24 6.06
N GLU A 101 16.04 -0.67 5.48
CA GLU A 101 15.41 0.58 5.91
C GLU A 101 14.11 0.29 6.69
N PRO A 102 13.61 1.26 7.50
CA PRO A 102 12.42 1.05 8.32
C PRO A 102 11.14 0.97 7.48
N MET A 103 11.21 1.52 6.28
CA MET A 103 10.16 1.48 5.27
C MET A 103 10.23 0.15 4.51
N LYS A 104 9.50 -0.86 5.01
CA LYS A 104 9.35 -2.18 4.34
C LYS A 104 8.82 -2.00 2.91
N HIS A 105 9.61 -2.41 1.91
CA HIS A 105 9.19 -2.43 0.50
C HIS A 105 8.81 -3.86 0.07
N PRO A 106 7.71 -4.07 -0.68
CA PRO A 106 7.20 -5.41 -0.99
C PRO A 106 7.99 -6.20 -2.06
N VAL A 107 9.08 -5.61 -2.56
CA VAL A 107 9.86 -6.17 -3.69
C VAL A 107 11.23 -6.67 -3.23
N PHE A 108 11.86 -6.04 -2.22
CA PHE A 108 13.13 -6.50 -1.62
C PHE A 108 13.09 -6.37 -0.11
N GLU A 109 13.56 -7.40 0.59
CA GLU A 109 13.72 -7.36 2.05
C GLU A 109 14.97 -6.53 2.44
N TRP A 110 15.98 -6.46 1.57
CA TRP A 110 17.23 -5.67 1.73
C TRP A 110 17.61 -4.96 0.42
N ARG A 111 18.43 -3.90 0.50
CA ARG A 111 18.88 -3.09 -0.64
C ARG A 111 20.39 -3.14 -0.79
N MET A 112 20.89 -2.82 -1.98
CA MET A 112 22.31 -2.87 -2.32
C MET A 112 22.79 -1.59 -3.01
N SER A 113 23.90 -1.04 -2.53
CA SER A 113 24.65 0.05 -3.17
C SER A 113 26.06 -0.42 -3.46
N LEU A 114 26.55 -0.20 -4.70
CA LEU A 114 27.93 -0.49 -5.11
C LEU A 114 28.67 0.81 -5.34
N VAL A 115 29.85 0.94 -4.73
CA VAL A 115 30.69 2.13 -4.82
C VAL A 115 32.14 1.74 -5.05
N THR A 116 32.74 2.29 -6.10
CA THR A 116 34.14 2.06 -6.49
C THR A 116 34.86 3.40 -6.56
N PRO A 117 36.08 3.53 -6.03
CA PRO A 117 36.84 4.77 -6.11
C PRO A 117 37.40 4.93 -7.53
N CYS A 118 37.35 6.16 -8.05
CA CYS A 118 37.99 6.52 -9.30
C CYS A 118 39.28 7.27 -9.02
N MET A 119 40.38 6.83 -9.64
CA MET A 119 41.60 7.62 -9.73
C MET A 119 41.40 8.63 -10.85
N VAL A 120 41.28 9.91 -10.51
CA VAL A 120 41.31 10.98 -11.50
C VAL A 120 42.71 11.58 -11.45
N ASP A 121 43.48 11.40 -12.52
CA ASP A 121 44.66 12.22 -12.74
C ASP A 121 44.18 13.65 -13.01
N VAL A 122 44.50 14.57 -12.09
CA VAL A 122 44.25 15.99 -12.29
C VAL A 122 45.29 16.50 -13.28
N ALA A 123 45.04 16.31 -14.57
CA ALA A 123 45.77 16.99 -15.63
C ALA A 123 45.13 18.38 -15.85
N ASP A 124 45.79 19.37 -15.26
CA ASP A 124 45.90 20.80 -15.56
C ASP A 124 44.68 21.74 -15.72
N GLU A 125 44.87 22.86 -14.99
CA GLU A 125 44.62 24.25 -15.36
C GLU A 125 43.24 24.67 -15.86
N ASN A 126 42.40 25.10 -14.90
CA ASN A 126 41.63 26.35 -15.04
C ASN A 126 41.46 27.00 -13.66
N ALA A 127 42.59 27.32 -13.03
CA ALA A 127 42.66 28.14 -11.82
C ALA A 127 42.81 29.63 -12.21
N HIS A 128 41.77 30.19 -12.83
CA HIS A 128 41.62 31.65 -12.93
C HIS A 128 40.22 32.06 -12.48
N ALA A 129 40.01 32.07 -11.16
CA ALA A 129 39.17 33.04 -10.45
C ALA A 129 39.14 32.70 -8.96
N LEU A 130 39.98 33.38 -8.19
CA LEU A 130 39.80 33.81 -6.78
C LEU A 130 41.15 33.88 -6.08
N SER A 131 41.85 34.97 -6.37
CA SER A 131 42.93 35.47 -5.54
C SER A 131 42.35 36.05 -4.24
N SER A 132 42.70 35.47 -3.09
CA SER A 132 43.29 36.20 -1.94
C SER A 132 43.27 35.34 -0.68
N VAL A 133 44.48 35.05 -0.20
CA VAL A 133 44.93 34.92 1.22
C VAL A 133 46.05 33.88 1.24
N HIS A 134 47.25 34.35 1.59
CA HIS A 134 48.47 33.56 1.72
C HIS A 134 48.32 32.40 2.72
N THR A 135 48.52 31.17 2.25
CA THR A 135 49.08 30.06 3.03
C THR A 135 49.91 29.16 2.11
N PRO A 136 51.02 28.57 2.60
CA PRO A 136 51.96 27.83 1.77
C PRO A 136 51.33 26.54 1.23
N ILE A 137 51.67 26.23 -0.02
CA ILE A 137 51.26 25.06 -0.77
C ILE A 137 51.63 23.79 0.00
N SER A 138 50.64 23.11 0.58
CA SER A 138 50.76 21.73 1.07
C SER A 138 49.89 20.82 0.21
N LYS A 139 50.56 19.93 -0.53
CA LYS A 139 50.11 18.64 -1.10
C LYS A 139 48.60 18.48 -1.38
N GLY A 140 48.28 18.50 -2.67
CA GLY A 140 47.12 17.91 -3.35
C GLY A 140 45.90 17.55 -2.50
N LYS A 141 44.89 18.43 -2.48
CA LYS A 141 43.52 18.02 -2.15
C LYS A 141 43.00 17.15 -3.29
N PHE A 142 43.19 15.84 -3.19
CA PHE A 142 42.43 14.88 -3.99
C PHE A 142 40.94 15.09 -3.68
N HIS A 143 40.14 15.44 -4.67
CA HIS A 143 38.68 15.30 -4.55
C HIS A 143 38.35 13.82 -4.80
N PRO A 144 37.83 13.08 -3.80
CA PRO A 144 37.54 11.66 -4.00
C PRO A 144 36.35 11.52 -4.95
N CYS A 145 36.60 11.03 -6.17
CA CYS A 145 35.55 10.69 -7.12
C CYS A 145 35.16 9.22 -6.94
N TYR A 146 33.85 8.95 -6.96
CA TYR A 146 33.32 7.59 -6.82
C TYR A 146 32.41 7.26 -7.99
N LYS A 147 32.50 6.01 -8.44
CA LYS A 147 31.54 5.35 -9.31
C LYS A 147 30.50 4.66 -8.48
N VAL A 148 29.26 5.06 -8.68
CA VAL A 148 28.14 4.53 -7.93
C VAL A 148 27.23 3.82 -8.91
N THR A 149 26.94 2.55 -8.61
CA THR A 149 25.92 1.81 -9.35
C THR A 149 24.76 1.48 -8.44
N LEU A 150 23.64 2.12 -8.75
CA LEU A 150 22.32 1.84 -8.19
C LEU A 150 21.40 1.59 -9.37
N ASN A 151 20.67 0.48 -9.35
CA ASN A 151 19.63 0.22 -10.33
C ASN A 151 20.05 0.20 -11.81
N GLY A 152 21.24 -0.34 -12.10
CA GLY A 152 21.75 -0.38 -13.47
C GLY A 152 21.99 1.01 -14.08
N SER A 153 22.06 2.05 -13.25
CA SER A 153 22.41 3.42 -13.65
C SER A 153 23.80 3.75 -13.11
N GLU A 154 24.64 4.36 -13.95
CA GLU A 154 25.98 4.83 -13.59
C GLU A 154 25.94 6.32 -13.30
N PHE A 155 26.55 6.73 -12.19
CA PHE A 155 26.81 8.14 -11.93
C PHE A 155 28.26 8.33 -11.48
N ASN A 156 28.98 9.20 -12.19
CA ASN A 156 30.31 9.68 -11.83
C ASN A 156 30.16 11.00 -11.09
N LYS A 157 30.33 11.02 -9.75
CA LYS A 157 30.64 12.20 -8.89
C LYS A 157 30.40 11.91 -7.41
N THR A 158 30.90 12.81 -6.55
CA THR A 158 30.67 12.82 -5.10
C THR A 158 29.20 12.87 -4.70
N ALA A 159 28.31 13.35 -5.56
CA ALA A 159 26.87 13.44 -5.32
C ALA A 159 26.08 12.80 -6.48
N PRO A 160 24.88 12.24 -6.22
CA PRO A 160 24.02 11.68 -7.26
C PRO A 160 23.54 12.78 -8.24
N PRO A 161 23.04 12.45 -9.44
CA PRO A 161 22.50 13.47 -10.35
C PRO A 161 21.24 14.12 -9.80
N LYS A 162 20.90 15.29 -10.36
CA LYS A 162 19.66 16.02 -10.03
C LYS A 162 18.36 15.20 -10.24
N ASP A 163 18.41 14.19 -11.09
CA ASP A 163 17.26 13.32 -11.40
C ASP A 163 17.22 12.05 -10.53
N TYR A 164 18.08 11.94 -9.51
CA TYR A 164 18.12 10.80 -8.60
C TYR A 164 17.04 10.88 -7.54
N ASP A 165 16.07 9.97 -7.60
CA ASP A 165 15.00 9.90 -6.62
C ASP A 165 15.36 9.02 -5.41
N LEU A 166 14.80 9.32 -4.24
CA LEU A 166 14.97 8.53 -2.99
C LEU A 166 14.54 7.05 -3.14
N HIS A 167 13.79 6.73 -4.18
CA HIS A 167 13.32 5.40 -4.55
C HIS A 167 14.08 4.75 -5.71
N ASP A 168 14.98 5.48 -6.40
CA ASP A 168 15.74 4.94 -7.53
C ASP A 168 16.81 3.91 -7.10
N ALA A 169 17.03 3.74 -5.80
CA ALA A 169 17.82 2.64 -5.23
C ALA A 169 17.17 1.25 -5.34
N VAL A 170 16.03 1.11 -6.03
CA VAL A 170 15.32 -0.17 -6.22
C VAL A 170 15.74 -0.82 -7.54
N THR A 171 16.92 -1.43 -7.57
CA THR A 171 17.25 -2.45 -8.60
C THR A 171 16.60 -3.77 -8.25
N PRO A 172 16.05 -4.48 -9.25
CA PRO A 172 15.30 -5.66 -8.92
C PRO A 172 16.12 -6.94 -8.67
N PHE A 173 17.41 -6.99 -9.02
CA PHE A 173 18.22 -8.20 -8.81
C PHE A 173 19.69 -7.86 -8.49
N PRO A 174 20.22 -8.28 -7.33
CA PRO A 174 21.62 -8.05 -6.94
C PRO A 174 22.62 -8.57 -7.98
N GLU A 175 22.34 -9.71 -8.62
CA GLU A 175 23.19 -10.31 -9.63
C GLU A 175 23.30 -9.46 -10.89
N GLU A 176 22.17 -8.97 -11.41
CA GLU A 176 22.15 -8.10 -12.60
C GLU A 176 22.89 -6.78 -12.33
N GLN A 177 22.70 -6.20 -11.12
CA GLN A 177 23.38 -4.97 -10.72
C GLN A 177 24.91 -5.17 -10.64
N TRP A 178 25.37 -6.32 -10.11
CA TRP A 178 26.78 -6.64 -10.07
C TRP A 178 27.38 -6.92 -11.46
N GLU A 179 26.68 -7.66 -12.33
CA GLU A 179 27.15 -7.89 -13.69
C GLU A 179 27.22 -6.59 -14.51
N PHE A 180 26.23 -5.71 -14.35
CA PHE A 180 26.26 -4.38 -14.96
C PHE A 180 27.46 -3.56 -14.45
N HIS A 181 27.67 -3.53 -13.15
CA HIS A 181 28.79 -2.83 -12.53
C HIS A 181 30.15 -3.36 -13.04
N LYS A 182 30.33 -4.69 -13.14
CA LYS A 182 31.54 -5.28 -13.72
C LYS A 182 31.75 -4.90 -15.20
N LYS A 183 30.67 -4.79 -15.99
CA LYS A 183 30.77 -4.35 -17.39
C LYS A 183 31.26 -2.90 -17.48
N LEU A 184 30.79 -2.02 -16.59
CA LEU A 184 31.27 -0.64 -16.51
C LEU A 184 32.77 -0.56 -16.18
N LEU A 185 33.23 -1.34 -15.20
CA LEU A 185 34.66 -1.39 -14.84
C LEU A 185 35.53 -1.90 -16.01
N LYS A 186 34.98 -2.78 -16.86
CA LYS A 186 35.69 -3.33 -18.03
C LYS A 186 35.69 -2.38 -19.25
N SER A 187 34.61 -1.65 -19.50
CA SER A 187 34.55 -0.68 -20.62
C SER A 187 35.58 0.42 -20.43
N GLU A 188 35.81 0.86 -19.19
CA GLU A 188 36.78 1.90 -18.87
C GLU A 188 38.23 1.42 -18.92
N LYS A 189 38.54 0.19 -18.49
CA LYS A 189 39.88 -0.36 -18.74
C LYS A 189 40.22 -0.31 -20.24
N ASN A 190 39.24 -0.59 -21.11
CA ASN A 190 39.42 -0.48 -22.55
C ASN A 190 39.47 0.95 -23.09
N GLU A 191 38.72 1.92 -22.52
CA GLU A 191 38.81 3.34 -22.91
C GLU A 191 40.10 4.00 -22.43
N ASN A 192 40.54 3.72 -21.20
CA ASN A 192 41.83 4.18 -20.69
C ASN A 192 42.96 3.55 -21.49
N LEU A 193 42.91 2.25 -21.83
CA LEU A 193 43.87 1.64 -22.77
C LEU A 193 43.84 2.30 -24.15
N LYS A 194 42.66 2.64 -24.71
CA LYS A 194 42.57 3.35 -26.00
C LYS A 194 43.11 4.78 -25.92
N SER A 195 42.90 5.49 -24.81
CA SER A 195 43.44 6.84 -24.59
C SER A 195 44.96 6.83 -24.41
N CYS A 196 45.50 5.77 -23.77
CA CYS A 196 46.93 5.56 -23.64
C CYS A 196 47.59 5.14 -24.98
N VAL A 197 46.87 4.42 -25.85
CA VAL A 197 47.36 4.05 -27.19
C VAL A 197 47.32 5.22 -28.17
N ASN A 198 46.42 6.20 -27.98
CA ASN A 198 46.32 7.38 -28.85
C ASN A 198 47.35 8.50 -28.56
N ASN A 199 48.21 8.33 -27.55
CA ASN A 199 49.30 9.26 -27.23
C ASN A 199 50.69 8.72 -27.62
N GLY A 200 50.75 7.84 -28.62
CA GLY A 200 51.98 7.48 -29.33
C GLY A 200 51.86 7.90 -30.79
N ASP A 201 52.76 8.79 -31.22
CA ASP A 201 52.87 9.30 -32.59
C ASP A 201 52.75 8.21 -33.67
N GLU A 202 51.80 8.34 -34.59
CA GLU A 202 52.05 7.97 -35.99
C GLU A 202 51.16 8.72 -36.99
N LYS A 203 51.84 9.35 -37.95
CA LYS A 203 51.31 10.09 -39.09
C LYS A 203 50.82 9.14 -40.19
N LYS A 204 49.78 9.59 -40.91
CA LYS A 204 49.39 9.26 -42.31
C LYS A 204 49.11 7.77 -42.63
N TYR A 205 47.89 7.45 -43.09
CA TYR A 205 47.55 7.32 -44.52
C TYR A 205 46.05 6.99 -44.72
N SER A 206 45.61 7.28 -45.93
CA SER A 206 44.28 7.15 -46.52
C SER A 206 43.97 5.72 -47.02
N SER A 207 42.66 5.46 -47.23
CA SER A 207 42.00 4.57 -48.23
C SER A 207 41.93 3.04 -48.05
N TYR A 208 40.68 2.56 -48.23
CA TYR A 208 40.19 1.41 -49.02
C TYR A 208 40.51 -0.06 -48.66
N ASP A 209 39.40 -0.84 -48.63
CA ASP A 209 39.11 -2.24 -49.03
C ASP A 209 39.98 -3.46 -48.67
N ASP A 210 39.21 -4.53 -48.38
CA ASP A 210 39.38 -5.96 -48.70
C ASP A 210 40.20 -6.95 -47.83
N GLU A 211 39.49 -8.07 -47.56
CA GLU A 211 39.82 -9.49 -47.46
C GLU A 211 41.20 -10.05 -46.98
N LYS A 212 41.05 -11.12 -46.18
CA LYS A 212 41.86 -12.38 -46.07
C LYS A 212 43.08 -12.49 -45.13
N ASN A 213 43.00 -13.59 -44.37
CA ASN A 213 44.05 -14.55 -43.97
C ASN A 213 45.14 -14.22 -42.91
N SER A 214 44.99 -14.94 -41.80
CA SER A 214 45.94 -15.92 -41.22
C SER A 214 47.32 -15.49 -40.66
N THR A 215 47.49 -15.85 -39.37
CA THR A 215 48.65 -16.51 -38.73
C THR A 215 49.96 -15.77 -38.43
N TYR A 216 50.32 -15.85 -37.14
CA TYR A 216 51.64 -15.94 -36.51
C TYR A 216 52.73 -14.91 -36.87
N VAL A 217 53.05 -14.03 -35.90
CA VAL A 217 54.43 -13.72 -35.51
C VAL A 217 54.51 -13.53 -34.00
N GLU A 218 55.33 -14.36 -33.37
CA GLU A 218 55.76 -14.31 -31.97
C GLU A 218 57.02 -13.42 -31.86
N LYS A 219 57.20 -12.81 -30.67
CA LYS A 219 58.44 -12.21 -30.11
C LYS A 219 58.96 -10.88 -30.67
N ASN A 220 58.86 -9.82 -29.86
CA ASN A 220 59.99 -9.43 -29.00
C ASN A 220 59.61 -8.30 -28.02
N SER A 221 59.82 -8.61 -26.73
CA SER A 221 60.28 -7.73 -25.65
C SER A 221 60.13 -6.21 -25.81
N ILE A 222 59.10 -5.65 -25.16
CA ILE A 222 59.18 -4.30 -24.60
C ILE A 222 59.11 -4.47 -23.09
N HIS A 223 60.11 -3.87 -22.45
CA HIS A 223 60.40 -3.88 -21.02
C HIS A 223 59.17 -3.86 -20.11
N GLU A 224 59.20 -4.76 -19.12
CA GLU A 224 58.53 -4.62 -17.83
C GLU A 224 58.84 -3.23 -17.26
N ALA A 225 57.96 -2.26 -17.55
CA ALA A 225 57.84 -1.08 -16.73
C ALA A 225 57.07 -1.50 -15.48
N ASP A 226 57.83 -1.57 -14.40
CA ASP A 226 57.47 -1.78 -13.01
C ASP A 226 56.34 -0.83 -12.58
N HIS A 227 55.09 -1.14 -12.95
CA HIS A 227 53.91 -0.55 -12.33
C HIS A 227 53.69 -1.27 -11.01
N ASP A 228 54.47 -0.82 -10.02
CA ASP A 228 54.29 -1.04 -8.60
C ASP A 228 52.80 -0.86 -8.25
N ASN A 229 52.11 -2.00 -8.22
CA ASN A 229 50.70 -2.15 -7.99
C ASN A 229 50.46 -1.90 -6.50
N ARG A 230 50.59 -0.64 -6.07
CA ARG A 230 50.16 -0.21 -4.74
C ARG A 230 48.64 -0.27 -4.71
N PHE A 231 48.14 -1.47 -4.39
CA PHE A 231 46.75 -1.74 -4.01
C PHE A 231 46.33 -0.73 -2.94
N TYR A 232 45.65 0.35 -3.37
CA TYR A 232 44.97 1.24 -2.46
C TYR A 232 43.67 0.55 -2.04
N ASP A 233 43.73 -0.31 -1.03
CA ASP A 233 42.52 -0.88 -0.44
C ASP A 233 41.70 0.26 0.18
N MET A 234 40.48 0.46 -0.31
CA MET A 234 39.58 1.48 0.22
C MET A 234 39.38 1.23 1.72
N LYS A 235 39.72 2.23 2.55
CA LYS A 235 39.53 2.12 3.99
C LYS A 235 38.04 2.14 4.32
N GLN A 236 37.65 1.46 5.40
CA GLN A 236 36.27 1.41 5.88
C GLN A 236 35.64 2.81 5.97
N ASP A 237 36.33 3.79 6.58
CA ASP A 237 35.82 5.16 6.73
C ASP A 237 35.60 5.89 5.39
N GLU A 238 36.40 5.57 4.38
CA GLU A 238 36.25 6.12 3.03
C GLU A 238 35.05 5.51 2.33
N ALA A 239 34.84 4.20 2.47
CA ALA A 239 33.67 3.51 1.95
C ALA A 239 32.36 4.03 2.57
N LEU A 240 32.33 4.25 3.89
CA LEU A 240 31.16 4.80 4.57
C LEU A 240 30.82 6.21 4.09
N LYS A 241 31.83 7.09 3.94
CA LYS A 241 31.64 8.43 3.38
C LYS A 241 31.15 8.39 1.94
N ALA A 242 31.70 7.49 1.14
CA ALA A 242 31.32 7.30 -0.26
C ALA A 242 29.87 6.82 -0.40
N HIS A 243 29.42 5.91 0.47
CA HIS A 243 28.02 5.51 0.50
C HIS A 243 27.11 6.64 1.03
N GLU A 244 27.50 7.39 2.06
CA GLU A 244 26.68 8.49 2.60
C GLU A 244 26.45 9.60 1.57
N SER A 245 27.45 9.88 0.73
CA SER A 245 27.36 10.86 -0.34
C SER A 245 26.34 10.49 -1.43
N VAL A 246 25.88 9.23 -1.47
CA VAL A 246 24.83 8.73 -2.37
C VAL A 246 23.45 8.76 -1.72
N PHE A 247 23.38 8.81 -0.38
CA PHE A 247 22.13 8.72 0.36
C PHE A 247 21.57 10.06 0.79
N PHE A 248 22.07 10.66 1.88
CA PHE A 248 21.46 11.87 2.42
C PHE A 248 22.24 13.12 2.00
N GLN A 249 23.55 13.11 2.22
CA GLN A 249 24.39 14.27 1.94
C GLN A 249 24.34 14.67 0.46
N GLY A 250 24.42 13.70 -0.45
CA GLY A 250 24.31 13.97 -1.89
C GLY A 250 22.96 14.53 -2.33
N LEU A 251 21.86 14.08 -1.72
CA LEU A 251 20.52 14.61 -2.02
C LEU A 251 20.36 16.07 -1.56
N VAL A 252 21.08 16.47 -0.51
CA VAL A 252 21.13 17.86 -0.05
C VAL A 252 22.00 18.70 -0.97
N GLU A 253 23.21 18.24 -1.28
CA GLU A 253 24.20 18.96 -2.12
C GLU A 253 23.67 19.22 -3.55
N THR A 254 22.84 18.34 -4.07
CA THR A 254 22.23 18.44 -5.41
C THR A 254 21.00 19.34 -5.46
N GLY A 255 20.50 19.79 -4.30
CA GLY A 255 19.29 20.59 -4.17
C GLY A 255 17.98 19.82 -4.40
N ILE A 256 18.04 18.48 -4.44
CA ILE A 256 16.87 17.60 -4.54
C ILE A 256 16.04 17.71 -3.25
N LEU A 257 16.71 17.76 -2.11
CA LEU A 257 16.11 18.09 -0.83
C LEU A 257 16.18 19.60 -0.58
N LYS A 258 15.05 20.19 -0.17
CA LYS A 258 15.01 21.59 0.25
C LYS A 258 15.06 21.70 1.75
N GLN A 259 15.98 22.53 2.25
CA GLN A 259 16.11 22.83 3.67
C GLN A 259 15.10 23.90 4.08
N SER A 260 14.37 23.65 5.17
CA SER A 260 13.53 24.63 5.86
C SER A 260 14.36 25.46 6.84
N SER A 261 13.84 26.62 7.26
CA SER A 261 14.48 27.52 8.25
C SER A 261 14.79 26.86 9.61
N GLU A 262 14.14 25.74 9.93
CA GLU A 262 14.31 24.97 11.18
C GLU A 262 15.29 23.79 11.06
N GLY A 263 16.07 23.68 9.97
CA GLY A 263 17.02 22.55 9.79
C GLY A 263 16.37 21.22 9.38
N VAL A 264 15.09 21.25 9.01
CA VAL A 264 14.32 20.10 8.50
C VAL A 264 14.29 20.12 6.97
N TYR A 265 14.50 18.97 6.33
CA TYR A 265 14.48 18.82 4.88
C TYR A 265 13.13 18.29 4.37
N HIS A 266 12.72 18.67 3.16
CA HIS A 266 11.48 18.20 2.53
C HIS A 266 11.64 17.94 1.04
N LEU A 267 10.74 17.10 0.49
CA LEU A 267 10.69 16.75 -0.93
C LEU A 267 9.78 17.73 -1.70
N PRO A 268 10.23 18.31 -2.82
CA PRO A 268 9.40 19.15 -3.67
C PRO A 268 8.23 18.37 -4.28
N ALA A 269 7.03 18.98 -4.33
CA ALA A 269 5.82 18.32 -4.88
C ALA A 269 5.98 17.85 -6.34
N LYS A 270 6.75 18.58 -7.15
CA LYS A 270 7.07 18.20 -8.54
C LYS A 270 7.86 16.88 -8.60
N LEU A 271 8.81 16.70 -7.69
CA LEU A 271 9.60 15.48 -7.59
C LEU A 271 8.74 14.31 -7.11
N CYS A 272 7.87 14.53 -6.13
CA CYS A 272 6.93 13.51 -5.67
C CYS A 272 6.00 13.00 -6.77
N LEU A 273 5.55 13.87 -7.68
CA LEU A 273 4.77 13.49 -8.86
C LEU A 273 5.59 12.63 -9.84
N HIS A 274 6.86 13.00 -10.09
CA HIS A 274 7.77 12.23 -10.94
C HIS A 274 8.01 10.82 -10.37
N ILE A 275 8.35 10.73 -9.09
CA ILE A 275 8.54 9.47 -8.35
C ILE A 275 7.30 8.58 -8.45
N TRP A 276 6.11 9.15 -8.26
CA TRP A 276 4.86 8.39 -8.30
C TRP A 276 4.59 7.78 -9.67
N ASN A 277 4.77 8.56 -10.74
CA ASN A 277 4.59 8.09 -12.12
C ASN A 277 5.56 6.96 -12.46
N ARG A 278 6.84 7.10 -12.09
CA ARG A 278 7.87 6.10 -12.37
C ARG A 278 7.64 4.80 -11.59
N ASN A 279 7.29 4.89 -10.31
CA ASN A 279 6.97 3.72 -9.48
C ASN A 279 5.78 2.92 -10.02
N ARG A 280 4.77 3.58 -10.59
CA ARG A 280 3.62 2.91 -11.22
C ARG A 280 4.04 2.03 -12.40
N VAL A 281 4.97 2.51 -13.22
CA VAL A 281 5.51 1.77 -14.38
C VAL A 281 6.35 0.58 -13.91
N ILE A 282 7.24 0.80 -12.94
CA ILE A 282 8.13 -0.24 -12.40
C ILE A 282 7.33 -1.37 -11.72
N GLN A 283 6.32 -1.04 -10.92
CA GLN A 283 5.44 -2.03 -10.28
C GLN A 283 4.75 -2.94 -11.30
N GLY A 284 4.33 -2.41 -12.45
CA GLY A 284 3.73 -3.21 -13.53
C GLY A 284 4.68 -4.26 -14.09
N THR A 285 5.92 -3.88 -14.38
CA THR A 285 6.96 -4.77 -14.94
C THR A 285 7.40 -5.84 -13.94
N LEU A 286 7.50 -5.49 -12.65
CA LEU A 286 7.88 -6.42 -11.58
C LEU A 286 6.82 -7.49 -11.33
N LEU A 287 5.54 -7.13 -11.38
CA LEU A 287 4.43 -8.07 -11.21
C LEU A 287 4.38 -9.11 -12.35
N SER A 288 4.74 -8.71 -13.58
CA SER A 288 4.77 -9.60 -14.75
C SER A 288 5.93 -10.60 -14.74
N ARG A 289 7.09 -10.26 -14.16
CA ARG A 289 8.24 -11.20 -14.04
C ARG A 289 8.20 -12.07 -12.77
N LYS A 290 7.58 -11.60 -11.68
CA LYS A 290 7.35 -12.41 -10.45
C LYS A 290 6.46 -13.64 -10.69
N ALA A 291 5.65 -13.62 -11.75
CA ALA A 291 4.88 -14.77 -12.21
C ALA A 291 5.74 -15.86 -12.88
N LYS A 292 6.98 -15.55 -13.28
CA LYS A 292 7.90 -16.48 -13.94
C LYS A 292 8.98 -17.05 -13.01
N GLU A 293 9.41 -16.32 -11.98
CA GLU A 293 10.51 -16.77 -11.12
C GLU A 293 10.24 -16.50 -9.64
N VAL A 294 9.59 -17.44 -8.95
CA VAL A 294 9.83 -17.67 -7.51
C VAL A 294 9.65 -19.17 -7.23
N LYS A 295 10.76 -19.91 -7.10
CA LYS A 295 10.84 -21.05 -6.18
C LYS A 295 11.48 -20.50 -4.90
N PRO A 296 10.79 -20.47 -3.75
CA PRO A 296 11.42 -20.05 -2.51
C PRO A 296 12.40 -21.13 -2.05
N SER A 297 13.69 -20.82 -2.10
CA SER A 297 14.77 -21.62 -1.50
C SER A 297 15.01 -21.15 -0.07
N VAL A 298 14.00 -21.31 0.80
CA VAL A 298 14.19 -21.33 2.25
C VAL A 298 13.28 -22.43 2.77
N GLN A 299 13.86 -23.48 3.34
CA GLN A 299 13.10 -24.51 4.06
C GLN A 299 12.59 -23.90 5.37
N VAL A 300 11.43 -23.25 5.30
CA VAL A 300 10.59 -23.01 6.48
C VAL A 300 9.87 -24.32 6.78
N SER A 301 10.05 -24.83 7.99
CA SER A 301 9.62 -26.17 8.43
C SER A 301 8.11 -26.41 8.44
N ASP A 302 7.26 -25.42 8.11
CA ASP A 302 5.82 -25.58 7.91
C ASP A 302 5.27 -24.49 6.94
N PRO A 303 4.69 -24.88 5.78
CA PRO A 303 4.05 -23.95 4.84
C PRO A 303 2.94 -23.09 5.45
N SER A 304 2.29 -23.56 6.51
CA SER A 304 1.23 -22.82 7.21
C SER A 304 1.78 -21.68 8.07
N GLU A 305 2.96 -21.83 8.64
CA GLU A 305 3.62 -20.78 9.43
C GLU A 305 4.11 -19.63 8.57
N SER A 306 4.72 -19.94 7.42
CA SER A 306 5.13 -18.92 6.45
C SER A 306 3.94 -18.06 5.97
N GLN A 307 2.80 -18.71 5.71
CA GLN A 307 1.56 -18.01 5.35
C GLN A 307 0.99 -17.18 6.51
N TYR A 308 1.05 -17.69 7.74
CA TYR A 308 0.58 -16.95 8.91
C TYR A 308 1.41 -15.67 9.16
N VAL A 309 2.75 -15.76 9.06
CA VAL A 309 3.65 -14.60 9.16
C VAL A 309 3.40 -13.59 8.04
N SER A 310 3.16 -14.06 6.82
CA SER A 310 2.80 -13.22 5.67
C SER A 310 1.48 -12.48 5.91
N TYR A 311 0.46 -13.16 6.45
CA TYR A 311 -0.82 -12.56 6.81
C TYR A 311 -0.69 -11.52 7.93
N GLN A 312 0.11 -11.81 8.97
CA GLN A 312 0.37 -10.84 10.04
C GLN A 312 1.05 -9.58 9.50
N THR A 313 1.98 -9.74 8.56
CA THR A 313 2.63 -8.62 7.88
C THR A 313 1.62 -7.81 7.07
N TYR A 314 0.72 -8.46 6.34
CA TYR A 314 -0.40 -7.80 5.64
C TYR A 314 -1.27 -6.97 6.60
N LYS A 315 -1.66 -7.52 7.76
CA LYS A 315 -2.43 -6.79 8.78
C LYS A 315 -1.66 -5.59 9.34
N LYS A 316 -0.38 -5.74 9.67
CA LYS A 316 0.47 -4.64 10.17
C LYS A 316 0.57 -3.49 9.15
N ILE A 317 0.72 -3.80 7.85
CA ILE A 317 0.73 -2.79 6.78
C ILE A 317 -0.62 -2.06 6.68
N GLN A 318 -1.73 -2.79 6.82
CA GLN A 318 -3.07 -2.19 6.83
C GLN A 318 -3.31 -1.32 8.09
N GLN A 319 -2.67 -1.67 9.21
CA GLN A 319 -2.80 -0.97 10.49
C GLN A 319 -1.93 0.28 10.60
N SER A 320 -0.69 0.27 10.08
CA SER A 320 0.25 1.40 10.17
C SER A 320 -0.20 2.65 9.39
N ASN A 321 -1.20 2.52 8.53
CA ASN A 321 -1.79 3.62 7.78
C ASN A 321 -2.85 4.40 8.60
N SER A 322 -2.65 4.55 9.91
CA SER A 322 -3.54 5.33 10.79
C SER A 322 -3.43 6.82 10.42
N ARG A 323 -4.30 7.26 9.51
CA ARG A 323 -4.43 8.65 9.10
C ARG A 323 -4.75 9.53 10.31
N THR A 324 -4.11 10.70 10.40
CA THR A 324 -4.39 11.70 11.44
C THR A 324 -5.85 12.14 11.39
N TRP A 325 -6.39 12.66 12.50
CA TRP A 325 -7.79 13.13 12.55
C TRP A 325 -8.10 14.15 11.45
N LEU A 326 -7.16 15.08 11.18
CA LEU A 326 -7.23 16.04 10.06
C LEU A 326 -7.37 15.36 8.68
N SER A 327 -6.62 14.28 8.44
CA SER A 327 -6.75 13.54 7.18
C SER A 327 -8.11 12.85 7.06
N LYS A 328 -8.66 12.33 8.18
CA LYS A 328 -9.98 11.70 8.20
C LYS A 328 -11.09 12.72 7.92
N THR A 329 -11.01 13.91 8.50
CA THR A 329 -12.00 15.00 8.29
C THR A 329 -11.95 15.55 6.87
N ILE A 330 -10.76 15.79 6.30
CA ILE A 330 -10.62 16.24 4.92
C ILE A 330 -11.24 15.22 3.94
N ILE A 331 -10.99 13.92 4.13
CA ILE A 331 -11.59 12.89 3.28
C ILE A 331 -13.11 12.91 3.39
N LEU A 332 -13.65 13.00 4.62
CA LEU A 332 -15.09 13.09 4.82
C LEU A 332 -15.67 14.29 4.07
N LEU A 333 -15.09 15.48 4.25
CA LEU A 333 -15.55 16.70 3.57
C LEU A 333 -15.49 16.60 2.04
N VAL A 334 -14.40 16.05 1.50
CA VAL A 334 -14.26 15.83 0.05
C VAL A 334 -15.29 14.83 -0.46
N THR A 335 -15.53 13.73 0.26
CA THR A 335 -16.53 12.73 -0.14
C THR A 335 -17.96 13.27 -0.07
N VAL A 336 -18.27 14.09 0.95
CA VAL A 336 -19.56 14.77 1.07
C VAL A 336 -19.74 15.78 -0.06
N LEU A 337 -18.75 16.63 -0.32
CA LEU A 337 -18.82 17.63 -1.39
C LEU A 337 -19.00 16.97 -2.77
N PHE A 338 -18.32 15.84 -3.00
CA PHE A 338 -18.48 15.07 -4.22
C PHE A 338 -19.85 14.39 -4.33
N PHE A 339 -20.35 13.82 -3.23
CA PHE A 339 -21.71 13.27 -3.16
C PHE A 339 -22.75 14.35 -3.45
N SER A 340 -22.61 15.53 -2.82
CA SER A 340 -23.48 16.68 -3.04
C SER A 340 -23.45 17.19 -4.47
N PHE A 341 -22.28 17.21 -5.11
CA PHE A 341 -22.19 17.59 -6.52
C PHE A 341 -22.88 16.57 -7.43
N ALA A 342 -22.66 15.27 -7.20
CA ALA A 342 -23.26 14.22 -8.01
C ALA A 342 -24.80 14.19 -7.89
N PHE A 343 -25.34 14.33 -6.68
CA PHE A 343 -26.79 14.34 -6.44
C PHE A 343 -27.45 15.69 -6.71
N GLY A 344 -26.77 16.81 -6.46
CA GLY A 344 -27.29 18.16 -6.72
C GLY A 344 -27.47 18.47 -8.21
N LEU A 345 -26.83 17.72 -9.10
CA LEU A 345 -27.12 17.74 -10.54
C LEU A 345 -28.38 16.96 -10.92
N SER A 346 -28.85 16.06 -10.05
CA SER A 346 -29.97 15.14 -10.32
C SER A 346 -31.24 15.44 -9.51
N PHE A 347 -31.11 16.13 -8.37
CA PHE A 347 -32.20 16.41 -7.43
C PHE A 347 -32.17 17.87 -6.97
N SER A 348 -33.28 18.35 -6.39
CA SER A 348 -33.35 19.70 -5.81
C SER A 348 -32.40 19.84 -4.60
N TRP A 349 -31.95 21.07 -4.33
CA TRP A 349 -31.11 21.37 -3.18
C TRP A 349 -31.80 21.07 -1.84
N ASP A 350 -33.13 21.27 -1.77
CA ASP A 350 -33.94 20.93 -0.60
C ASP A 350 -33.93 19.43 -0.32
N PHE A 351 -34.12 18.61 -1.36
CA PHE A 351 -34.04 17.15 -1.25
C PHE A 351 -32.64 16.70 -0.82
N LEU A 352 -31.59 17.30 -1.40
CA LEU A 352 -30.21 16.93 -1.08
C LEU A 352 -29.87 17.15 0.40
N TRP A 353 -30.28 18.29 0.98
CA TRP A 353 -29.98 18.58 2.38
C TRP A 353 -30.75 17.67 3.33
N MET A 354 -32.03 17.39 3.04
CA MET A 354 -32.83 16.40 3.77
C MET A 354 -32.22 15.00 3.67
N LEU A 355 -31.78 14.58 2.48
CA LEU A 355 -31.12 13.29 2.26
C LEU A 355 -29.83 13.17 3.08
N LEU A 356 -28.99 14.21 3.08
CA LEU A 356 -27.78 14.25 3.88
C LEU A 356 -28.07 14.15 5.39
N LEU A 357 -29.11 14.84 5.87
CA LEU A 357 -29.52 14.78 7.27
C LEU A 357 -29.94 13.36 7.67
N VAL A 358 -30.80 12.71 6.87
CA VAL A 358 -31.25 11.33 7.12
C VAL A 358 -30.06 10.36 7.10
N LEU A 359 -29.19 10.45 6.08
CA LEU A 359 -27.98 9.62 5.98
C LEU A 359 -27.02 9.83 7.15
N PHE A 360 -26.88 11.07 7.62
CA PHE A 360 -26.02 11.38 8.76
C PHE A 360 -26.55 10.78 10.05
N ILE A 361 -27.86 10.85 10.30
CA ILE A 361 -28.50 10.22 11.46
C ILE A 361 -28.36 8.69 11.36
N HIS A 362 -28.60 8.11 10.18
CA HIS A 362 -28.48 6.69 9.91
C HIS A 362 -27.06 6.16 10.17
N GLU A 363 -26.04 6.72 9.52
CA GLU A 363 -24.65 6.29 9.74
C GLU A 363 -24.13 6.65 11.13
N GLY A 364 -24.59 7.77 11.69
CA GLY A 364 -24.31 8.16 13.07
C GLY A 364 -24.79 7.10 14.06
N GLY A 365 -25.93 6.46 13.77
CA GLY A 365 -26.43 5.30 14.48
C GLY A 365 -25.46 4.12 14.43
N HIS A 366 -25.01 3.71 13.25
CA HIS A 366 -24.00 2.65 13.13
C HIS A 366 -22.71 2.97 13.89
N LEU A 367 -22.22 4.21 13.79
CA LEU A 367 -21.04 4.66 14.54
C LEU A 367 -21.24 4.60 16.05
N LEU A 368 -22.40 5.03 16.52
CA LEU A 368 -22.75 4.97 17.93
C LEU A 368 -22.77 3.52 18.42
N GLY A 369 -23.40 2.61 17.66
CA GLY A 369 -23.37 1.18 17.95
C GLY A 369 -21.94 0.63 18.00
N MET A 370 -21.11 0.95 17.00
CA MET A 370 -19.71 0.53 16.97
C MET A 370 -18.94 1.06 18.18
N TRP A 371 -19.11 2.33 18.54
CA TRP A 371 -18.50 2.95 19.71
C TRP A 371 -18.92 2.27 21.01
N LEU A 372 -20.23 2.05 21.22
CA LEU A 372 -20.78 1.36 22.39
C LEU A 372 -20.23 -0.05 22.56
N PHE A 373 -19.99 -0.76 21.45
CA PHE A 373 -19.40 -2.10 21.48
C PHE A 373 -17.86 -2.12 21.39
N GLY A 374 -17.18 -0.97 21.56
CA GLY A 374 -15.74 -0.89 21.73
C GLY A 374 -14.92 -1.04 20.44
N TYR A 375 -15.49 -0.66 19.29
CA TYR A 375 -14.72 -0.53 18.06
C TYR A 375 -13.71 0.61 18.15
N LYS A 376 -12.55 0.42 17.53
CA LYS A 376 -11.50 1.44 17.38
C LYS A 376 -11.47 1.95 15.95
N ASP A 377 -10.88 3.13 15.75
CA ASP A 377 -10.68 3.73 14.42
C ASP A 377 -11.95 3.94 13.59
N LEU A 378 -13.01 4.41 14.24
CA LEU A 378 -14.28 4.76 13.61
C LEU A 378 -14.09 5.81 12.50
N LYS A 379 -14.70 5.57 11.33
CA LYS A 379 -14.66 6.43 10.15
C LYS A 379 -15.97 6.32 9.37
N VAL A 380 -16.39 7.43 8.75
CA VAL A 380 -17.49 7.47 7.78
C VAL A 380 -16.94 7.90 6.44
N LEU A 381 -17.40 7.24 5.37
CA LEU A 381 -17.07 7.59 3.99
C LEU A 381 -18.36 7.73 3.19
N PHE A 382 -18.57 8.87 2.52
CA PHE A 382 -19.71 9.03 1.62
C PHE A 382 -19.36 8.47 0.23
N ILE A 383 -20.10 7.47 -0.22
CA ILE A 383 -19.94 6.83 -1.53
C ILE A 383 -21.14 7.26 -2.39
N PRO A 384 -20.90 7.96 -3.52
CA PRO A 384 -21.95 8.31 -4.46
C PRO A 384 -22.81 7.11 -4.84
N PHE A 385 -24.13 7.28 -4.81
CA PHE A 385 -25.15 6.30 -5.16
C PHE A 385 -25.27 5.09 -4.22
N MET A 386 -24.39 4.96 -3.23
CA MET A 386 -24.47 3.91 -2.20
C MET A 386 -24.80 4.46 -0.81
N GLY A 387 -24.63 5.77 -0.59
CA GLY A 387 -24.92 6.45 0.68
C GLY A 387 -23.65 6.77 1.44
N ALA A 388 -23.67 6.62 2.75
CA ALA A 388 -22.47 6.70 3.56
C ALA A 388 -22.12 5.32 4.14
N LEU A 389 -20.87 5.14 4.57
CA LEU A 389 -20.36 3.87 5.05
C LEU A 389 -19.58 4.09 6.34
N ALA A 390 -20.16 3.68 7.46
CA ALA A 390 -19.48 3.56 8.73
C ALA A 390 -18.55 2.35 8.74
N THR A 391 -17.31 2.55 9.17
CA THR A 391 -16.30 1.51 9.31
C THR A 391 -15.56 1.66 10.62
N GLY A 392 -15.15 0.53 11.20
CA GLY A 392 -14.35 0.49 12.42
C GLY A 392 -13.64 -0.86 12.57
N ARG A 393 -12.78 -0.98 13.58
CA ARG A 393 -11.96 -2.17 13.83
C ARG A 393 -12.24 -2.78 15.19
N LYS A 394 -12.51 -4.09 15.21
CA LYS A 394 -12.62 -4.91 16.41
C LYS A 394 -12.15 -6.32 16.10
N ASP A 395 -11.33 -6.91 16.97
CA ASP A 395 -10.74 -8.24 16.72
C ASP A 395 -11.74 -9.38 16.88
N LYS A 396 -12.71 -9.23 17.78
CA LYS A 396 -13.78 -10.20 17.97
C LYS A 396 -15.12 -9.50 18.17
N ILE A 397 -16.10 -9.84 17.34
CA ILE A 397 -17.49 -9.42 17.51
C ILE A 397 -18.40 -10.64 17.55
N SER A 398 -19.47 -10.58 18.36
CA SER A 398 -20.52 -11.58 18.35
C SER A 398 -21.62 -11.19 17.36
N ALA A 399 -22.31 -12.19 16.79
CA ALA A 399 -23.43 -11.95 15.89
C ALA A 399 -24.52 -11.06 16.50
N TRP A 400 -24.75 -11.19 17.81
CA TRP A 400 -25.68 -10.32 18.52
C TRP A 400 -25.28 -8.85 18.48
N GLN A 401 -24.01 -8.55 18.79
CA GLN A 401 -23.49 -7.18 18.77
C GLN A 401 -23.56 -6.61 17.35
N GLU A 402 -23.21 -7.41 16.34
CA GLU A 402 -23.24 -6.95 14.95
C GLU A 402 -24.68 -6.67 14.49
N ALA A 403 -25.63 -7.54 14.82
CA ALA A 403 -27.05 -7.30 14.53
C ALA A 403 -27.55 -5.99 15.15
N LEU A 404 -27.19 -5.73 16.41
CA LEU A 404 -27.56 -4.48 17.06
C LEU A 404 -26.93 -3.26 16.39
N ILE A 405 -25.64 -3.31 16.02
CA ILE A 405 -24.97 -2.24 15.27
C ILE A 405 -25.70 -1.97 13.95
N LEU A 406 -26.07 -3.02 13.22
CA LEU A 406 -26.82 -2.92 11.96
C LEU A 406 -28.22 -2.34 12.16
N LEU A 407 -28.83 -2.49 13.34
CA LEU A 407 -30.13 -1.88 13.67
C LEU A 407 -30.01 -0.44 14.16
N PHE A 408 -28.92 -0.08 14.84
CA PHE A 408 -28.70 1.28 15.36
C PHE A 408 -28.73 2.34 14.25
N GLY A 409 -28.43 1.99 13.00
CA GLY A 409 -28.56 2.91 11.88
C GLY A 409 -30.01 3.16 11.45
N PRO A 410 -30.70 2.16 10.89
CA PRO A 410 -32.04 2.36 10.35
C PRO A 410 -33.15 2.48 11.40
N ALA A 411 -33.08 1.77 12.53
CA ALA A 411 -34.21 1.66 13.45
C ALA A 411 -34.65 3.01 14.05
N PRO A 412 -33.75 3.89 14.54
CA PRO A 412 -34.16 5.17 15.12
C PRO A 412 -34.89 6.07 14.12
N GLY A 413 -34.36 6.20 12.90
CA GLY A 413 -34.96 7.04 11.86
C GLY A 413 -36.27 6.47 11.32
N TYR A 414 -36.39 5.13 11.22
CA TYR A 414 -37.63 4.46 10.87
C TYR A 414 -38.72 4.68 11.93
N ILE A 415 -38.43 4.40 13.20
CA ILE A 415 -39.40 4.52 14.30
C ILE A 415 -39.85 5.97 14.46
N ALA A 416 -38.92 6.93 14.41
CA ALA A 416 -39.24 8.35 14.51
C ALA A 416 -40.12 8.82 13.35
N ALA A 417 -39.84 8.38 12.11
CA ALA A 417 -40.64 8.73 10.95
C ALA A 417 -42.06 8.15 11.03
N VAL A 418 -42.21 6.88 11.43
CA VAL A 418 -43.53 6.26 11.63
C VAL A 418 -44.32 7.01 12.71
N ALA A 419 -43.70 7.29 13.86
CA ALA A 419 -44.34 8.02 14.95
C ALA A 419 -44.79 9.42 14.51
N LEU A 420 -43.95 10.14 13.77
CA LEU A 420 -44.26 11.48 13.28
C LEU A 420 -45.42 11.47 12.28
N LEU A 421 -45.36 10.59 11.26
CA LEU A 421 -46.38 10.47 10.22
C LEU A 421 -47.74 9.99 10.77
N CYS A 422 -47.73 9.18 11.83
CA CYS A 422 -48.95 8.67 12.46
C CYS A 422 -49.43 9.47 13.68
N SER A 423 -48.70 10.50 14.10
CA SER A 423 -49.03 11.32 15.28
C SER A 423 -50.36 12.08 15.15
N GLY A 424 -50.87 12.26 13.93
CA GLY A 424 -52.07 13.06 13.66
C GLY A 424 -51.89 14.56 13.88
N ILE A 425 -50.66 15.01 14.14
CA ILE A 425 -50.34 16.44 14.27
C ILE A 425 -50.52 17.09 12.89
N THR A 426 -51.43 18.06 12.82
CA THR A 426 -51.69 18.85 11.62
C THR A 426 -50.93 20.18 11.71
N GLY A 427 -50.56 20.75 10.55
CA GLY A 427 -49.84 22.04 10.50
C GLY A 427 -48.33 21.97 10.61
N PHE A 428 -47.71 20.82 10.32
CA PHE A 428 -46.26 20.77 10.10
C PHE A 428 -45.87 21.58 8.86
N ASP A 429 -44.69 22.19 8.92
CA ASP A 429 -44.06 22.72 7.73
C ASP A 429 -43.86 21.60 6.69
N SER A 430 -44.06 21.90 5.41
CA SER A 430 -43.99 20.91 4.32
C SER A 430 -42.66 20.15 4.30
N TRP A 431 -41.56 20.83 4.59
CA TRP A 431 -40.22 20.22 4.62
C TRP A 431 -40.08 19.11 5.69
N LEU A 432 -40.78 19.22 6.82
CA LEU A 432 -40.70 18.22 7.90
C LEU A 432 -41.46 16.94 7.51
N PHE A 433 -42.58 17.10 6.80
CA PHE A 433 -43.31 15.98 6.23
C PHE A 433 -42.49 15.25 5.16
N ASP A 434 -41.85 16.00 4.26
CA ASP A 434 -40.95 15.45 3.24
C ASP A 434 -39.75 14.73 3.87
N LEU A 435 -39.16 15.29 4.92
CA LEU A 435 -38.08 14.67 5.69
C LEU A 435 -38.54 13.37 6.36
N ALA A 436 -39.77 13.33 6.90
CA ALA A 436 -40.34 12.15 7.52
C ALA A 436 -40.56 11.02 6.51
N ILE A 437 -41.12 11.33 5.34
CA ILE A 437 -41.28 10.36 4.24
C ILE A 437 -39.91 9.86 3.77
N LEU A 438 -38.94 10.75 3.59
CA LEU A 438 -37.59 10.38 3.18
C LEU A 438 -36.91 9.48 4.22
N SER A 439 -37.00 9.83 5.51
CA SER A 439 -36.49 9.03 6.62
C SER A 439 -37.17 7.67 6.69
N LEU A 440 -38.50 7.61 6.56
CA LEU A 440 -39.24 6.34 6.51
C LEU A 440 -38.72 5.46 5.38
N THR A 441 -38.65 6.02 4.16
CA THR A 441 -38.32 5.30 2.94
C THR A 441 -36.90 4.76 2.99
N LEU A 442 -35.92 5.61 3.31
CA LEU A 442 -34.51 5.23 3.35
C LEU A 442 -34.25 4.16 4.40
N ASN A 443 -34.76 4.36 5.62
CA ASN A 443 -34.52 3.41 6.71
C ASN A 443 -35.29 2.10 6.51
N LEU A 444 -36.50 2.13 5.93
CA LEU A 444 -37.25 0.92 5.60
C LEU A 444 -36.56 0.11 4.50
N ILE A 445 -36.07 0.76 3.43
CA ILE A 445 -35.28 0.09 2.39
C ILE A 445 -34.04 -0.56 3.00
N ASN A 446 -33.35 0.12 3.91
CA ASN A 446 -32.21 -0.45 4.62
C ASN A 446 -32.57 -1.61 5.55
N LEU A 447 -33.81 -1.70 6.03
CA LEU A 447 -34.30 -2.84 6.81
C LEU A 447 -34.76 -4.03 5.95
N LEU A 448 -34.91 -3.87 4.62
CA LEU A 448 -35.33 -4.95 3.74
C LEU A 448 -34.29 -6.09 3.66
N PRO A 449 -34.75 -7.34 3.42
CA PRO A 449 -33.89 -8.52 3.42
C PRO A 449 -33.13 -8.69 2.08
N PHE A 450 -32.45 -7.65 1.60
CA PHE A 450 -31.63 -7.68 0.38
C PHE A 450 -30.20 -7.21 0.66
N ILE A 451 -29.19 -7.89 0.10
CA ILE A 451 -27.79 -7.46 0.19
C ILE A 451 -27.56 -6.40 -0.91
N PRO A 452 -26.97 -5.22 -0.64
CA PRO A 452 -26.09 -4.89 0.50
C PRO A 452 -26.74 -4.18 1.70
N MET A 453 -28.07 -4.06 1.75
CA MET A 453 -28.82 -3.37 2.82
C MET A 453 -28.59 -4.03 4.19
N ASP A 454 -28.78 -3.27 5.27
CA ASP A 454 -28.54 -3.74 6.63
C ASP A 454 -29.45 -4.91 7.03
N GLY A 455 -30.72 -4.88 6.65
CA GLY A 455 -31.67 -5.97 6.85
C GLY A 455 -31.23 -7.26 6.17
N GLY A 456 -30.70 -7.17 4.95
CA GLY A 456 -30.09 -8.32 4.25
C GLY A 456 -28.89 -8.88 5.00
N ARG A 457 -28.06 -8.02 5.59
CA ARG A 457 -26.93 -8.42 6.45
C ARG A 457 -27.40 -9.09 7.74
N ILE A 458 -28.42 -8.52 8.40
CA ILE A 458 -29.03 -9.08 9.61
C ILE A 458 -29.63 -10.45 9.32
N VAL A 459 -30.40 -10.61 8.24
CA VAL A 459 -30.98 -11.89 7.82
C VAL A 459 -29.89 -12.91 7.51
N ASN A 460 -28.84 -12.51 6.79
CA ASN A 460 -27.70 -13.38 6.52
C ASN A 460 -27.01 -13.83 7.82
N LEU A 461 -26.84 -12.91 8.77
CA LEU A 461 -26.21 -13.16 10.05
C LEU A 461 -27.05 -14.11 10.93
N ALA A 462 -28.37 -13.89 10.96
CA ALA A 462 -29.31 -14.68 11.74
C ALA A 462 -29.51 -16.09 11.15
N LEU A 463 -29.79 -16.19 9.85
CA LEU A 463 -30.28 -17.43 9.25
C LEU A 463 -29.21 -18.22 8.48
N PHE A 464 -28.23 -17.56 7.86
CA PHE A 464 -27.42 -18.17 6.80
C PHE A 464 -25.94 -18.35 7.12
N ASN A 465 -25.44 -17.82 8.24
CA ASN A 465 -24.04 -17.98 8.65
C ASN A 465 -23.56 -19.45 8.75
N ARG A 466 -24.46 -20.39 9.04
CA ARG A 466 -24.15 -21.83 9.09
C ARG A 466 -24.32 -22.54 7.74
N LEU A 467 -24.95 -21.89 6.78
CA LEU A 467 -25.34 -22.46 5.50
C LEU A 467 -24.85 -21.57 4.33
N PRO A 468 -23.57 -21.70 3.92
CA PRO A 468 -22.98 -20.88 2.86
C PRO A 468 -23.72 -20.92 1.51
N GLY A 469 -24.57 -21.93 1.29
CA GLY A 469 -25.43 -22.01 0.10
C GLY A 469 -26.59 -21.01 0.11
N PHE A 470 -27.23 -20.78 1.25
CA PHE A 470 -28.36 -19.84 1.34
C PHE A 470 -27.93 -18.39 1.20
N GLN A 471 -26.71 -18.05 1.63
CA GLN A 471 -26.13 -16.73 1.36
C GLN A 471 -26.00 -16.46 -0.15
N LEU A 472 -25.60 -17.45 -0.95
CA LEU A 472 -25.56 -17.29 -2.40
C LEU A 472 -26.97 -17.06 -2.96
N ILE A 473 -27.96 -17.78 -2.46
CA ILE A 473 -29.37 -17.59 -2.85
C ILE A 473 -29.82 -16.16 -2.51
N LEU A 474 -29.56 -15.67 -1.30
CA LEU A 474 -29.90 -14.30 -0.89
C LEU A 474 -29.25 -13.26 -1.80
N ASN A 475 -27.98 -13.43 -2.17
CA ASN A 475 -27.30 -12.55 -3.12
C ASN A 475 -27.93 -12.59 -4.52
N LEU A 476 -28.26 -13.78 -5.03
CA LEU A 476 -28.89 -13.94 -6.34
C LEU A 476 -30.31 -13.33 -6.36
N VAL A 477 -31.07 -13.53 -5.29
CA VAL A 477 -32.38 -12.90 -5.11
C VAL A 477 -32.25 -11.38 -5.03
N SER A 478 -31.23 -10.86 -4.35
CA SER A 478 -30.97 -9.41 -4.28
C SER A 478 -30.58 -8.85 -5.65
N ILE A 479 -29.72 -9.52 -6.40
CA ILE A 479 -29.37 -9.15 -7.78
C ILE A 479 -30.62 -9.11 -8.65
N ALA A 480 -31.45 -10.15 -8.60
CA ALA A 480 -32.69 -10.21 -9.36
C ALA A 480 -33.64 -9.06 -8.98
N ALA A 481 -33.81 -8.80 -7.68
CA ALA A 481 -34.65 -7.71 -7.19
C ALA A 481 -34.18 -6.33 -7.69
N PHE A 482 -32.89 -6.04 -7.64
CA PHE A 482 -32.35 -4.77 -8.13
C PHE A 482 -32.39 -4.63 -9.66
N ILE A 483 -32.18 -5.73 -10.40
CA ILE A 483 -32.38 -5.74 -11.86
C ILE A 483 -33.86 -5.47 -12.19
N SER A 484 -34.79 -6.11 -11.48
CA SER A 484 -36.21 -5.85 -11.65
C SER A 484 -36.57 -4.40 -11.35
N ALA A 485 -36.09 -3.84 -10.22
CA ALA A 485 -36.32 -2.44 -9.88
C ALA A 485 -35.79 -1.49 -10.97
N TRP A 486 -34.61 -1.77 -11.52
CA TRP A 486 -34.09 -1.01 -12.65
C TRP A 486 -34.98 -1.11 -13.90
N LEU A 487 -35.37 -2.33 -14.30
CA LEU A 487 -36.14 -2.53 -15.53
C LEU A 487 -37.57 -1.97 -15.45
N TYR A 488 -38.22 -2.07 -14.29
CA TYR A 488 -39.62 -1.67 -14.12
C TYR A 488 -39.79 -0.20 -13.73
N TRP A 489 -38.89 0.36 -12.91
CA TRP A 489 -39.00 1.72 -12.40
C TRP A 489 -37.95 2.67 -12.99
N ASN A 490 -37.09 2.19 -13.89
CA ASN A 490 -35.98 2.96 -14.46
C ASN A 490 -35.03 3.54 -13.39
N GLU A 491 -34.90 2.84 -12.27
CA GLU A 491 -34.11 3.29 -11.12
C GLU A 491 -32.61 3.02 -11.35
N HIS A 492 -31.86 4.08 -11.69
CA HIS A 492 -30.42 3.97 -11.97
C HIS A 492 -29.59 3.55 -10.76
N VAL A 493 -30.01 3.90 -9.54
CA VAL A 493 -29.34 3.46 -8.31
C VAL A 493 -29.41 1.93 -8.18
N ALA A 494 -30.56 1.33 -8.50
CA ALA A 494 -30.73 -0.13 -8.46
C ALA A 494 -29.83 -0.83 -9.49
N MET A 495 -29.66 -0.26 -10.69
CA MET A 495 -28.71 -0.75 -11.70
C MET A 495 -27.27 -0.80 -11.17
N VAL A 496 -26.81 0.30 -10.53
CA VAL A 496 -25.46 0.38 -9.97
C VAL A 496 -25.27 -0.67 -8.87
N LEU A 497 -26.25 -0.83 -7.97
CA LEU A 497 -26.22 -1.86 -6.92
C LEU A 497 -26.17 -3.28 -7.52
N ALA A 498 -27.00 -3.57 -8.53
CA ALA A 498 -26.98 -4.85 -9.24
C ALA A 498 -25.61 -5.13 -9.88
N ALA A 499 -25.00 -4.14 -10.53
CA ALA A 499 -23.68 -4.26 -11.15
C ALA A 499 -22.58 -4.57 -10.11
N ILE A 500 -22.58 -3.88 -8.97
CA ILE A 500 -21.63 -4.13 -7.87
C ILE A 500 -21.77 -5.56 -7.36
N LEU A 501 -23.01 -6.02 -7.13
CA LEU A 501 -23.27 -7.39 -6.66
C LEU A 501 -22.85 -8.45 -7.69
N LEU A 502 -23.11 -8.22 -8.98
CA LEU A 502 -22.67 -9.10 -10.06
C LEU A 502 -21.14 -9.23 -10.12
N ILE A 503 -20.42 -8.11 -10.01
CA ILE A 503 -18.95 -8.09 -9.97
C ILE A 503 -18.42 -8.84 -8.73
N SER A 504 -19.13 -8.80 -7.61
CA SER A 504 -18.74 -9.49 -6.38
C SER A 504 -18.96 -11.02 -6.40
N LEU A 505 -19.79 -11.52 -7.32
CA LEU A 505 -20.25 -12.92 -7.36
C LEU A 505 -19.12 -13.96 -7.43
N PRO A 506 -18.06 -13.80 -8.24
CA PRO A 506 -16.96 -14.76 -8.29
C PRO A 506 -16.22 -14.90 -6.96
N ASN A 507 -16.13 -13.82 -6.18
CA ASN A 507 -15.49 -13.84 -4.86
C ASN A 507 -16.39 -14.58 -3.86
N ILE A 508 -17.70 -14.32 -3.88
CA ILE A 508 -18.69 -15.01 -3.03
C ILE A 508 -18.67 -16.52 -3.29
N LEU A 509 -18.59 -16.94 -4.55
CA LEU A 509 -18.52 -18.36 -4.94
C LEU A 509 -17.25 -19.04 -4.39
N LYS A 510 -16.08 -18.41 -4.54
CA LYS A 510 -14.82 -18.93 -3.97
C LYS A 510 -14.91 -19.06 -2.46
N GLU A 511 -15.46 -18.03 -1.83
CA GLU A 511 -15.61 -17.98 -0.38
C GLU A 511 -16.54 -19.08 0.13
N ARG A 512 -17.63 -19.40 -0.59
CA ARG A 512 -18.50 -20.54 -0.31
C ARG A 512 -17.75 -21.87 -0.35
N ILE A 513 -16.89 -22.07 -1.36
CA ILE A 513 -16.09 -23.31 -1.51
C ILE A 513 -15.18 -23.48 -0.28
N PHE A 514 -14.44 -22.43 0.09
CA PHE A 514 -13.53 -22.48 1.24
C PHE A 514 -14.26 -22.59 2.57
N LEU A 515 -15.39 -21.91 2.76
CA LEU A 515 -16.24 -22.07 3.95
C LEU A 515 -16.74 -23.50 4.11
N LYS A 516 -17.21 -24.12 3.02
CA LYS A 516 -17.67 -25.52 3.06
C LYS A 516 -16.56 -26.45 3.52
N HIS A 517 -15.33 -26.20 3.06
CA HIS A 517 -14.13 -26.93 3.50
C HIS A 517 -13.83 -26.69 4.99
N LEU A 518 -13.82 -25.44 5.44
CA LEU A 518 -13.61 -25.08 6.86
C LEU A 518 -14.66 -25.71 7.78
N PHE A 519 -15.93 -25.72 7.37
CA PHE A 519 -17.02 -26.29 8.15
C PHE A 519 -16.95 -27.81 8.21
N LYS A 520 -16.51 -28.48 7.14
CA LYS A 520 -16.22 -29.92 7.15
C LYS A 520 -15.17 -30.30 8.20
N HIS A 521 -14.22 -29.40 8.47
CA HIS A 521 -13.18 -29.56 9.50
C HIS A 521 -13.53 -28.92 10.86
N ASN A 522 -14.83 -28.69 11.13
CA ASN A 522 -15.35 -28.16 12.40
C ASN A 522 -14.71 -26.82 12.85
N ALA A 523 -14.27 -25.99 11.91
CA ALA A 523 -13.64 -24.70 12.24
C ALA A 523 -14.57 -23.75 13.02
N HIS A 524 -15.88 -23.82 12.76
CA HIS A 524 -16.90 -22.98 13.41
C HIS A 524 -17.18 -23.35 14.87
N LYS A 525 -16.94 -24.61 15.29
CA LYS A 525 -17.26 -25.08 16.65
C LYS A 525 -16.16 -24.82 17.68
N SER A 526 -14.93 -24.62 17.23
CA SER A 526 -13.74 -24.65 18.08
C SER A 526 -13.13 -23.27 18.35
N GLY A 527 -13.74 -22.19 17.85
CA GLY A 527 -13.20 -20.83 18.00
C GLY A 527 -11.77 -20.70 17.46
N LYS A 528 -11.43 -21.50 16.45
CA LYS A 528 -10.07 -21.61 15.91
C LYS A 528 -9.59 -20.25 15.41
N GLY A 529 -8.42 -19.84 15.90
CA GLY A 529 -7.75 -18.61 15.45
C GLY A 529 -7.29 -18.70 13.99
N VAL A 530 -6.91 -17.56 13.41
CA VAL A 530 -6.55 -17.46 11.99
C VAL A 530 -5.43 -18.44 11.59
N ARG A 531 -4.46 -18.69 12.48
CA ARG A 531 -3.38 -19.67 12.28
C ARG A 531 -3.91 -21.07 11.96
N GLU A 532 -4.92 -21.52 12.69
CA GLU A 532 -5.55 -22.82 12.48
C GLU A 532 -6.42 -22.85 11.21
N LEU A 533 -7.05 -21.72 10.85
CA LEU A 533 -7.77 -21.61 9.58
C LEU A 533 -6.84 -21.78 8.38
N ILE A 534 -5.66 -21.16 8.42
CA ILE A 534 -4.63 -21.30 7.37
C ILE A 534 -4.21 -22.76 7.23
N LYS A 535 -3.97 -23.47 8.34
CA LYS A 535 -3.64 -24.91 8.31
C LYS A 535 -4.70 -25.73 7.58
N ILE A 536 -5.98 -25.51 7.89
CA ILE A 536 -7.09 -26.22 7.24
C ILE A 536 -7.20 -25.83 5.75
N LEU A 537 -7.02 -24.55 5.41
CA LEU A 537 -7.13 -24.08 4.03
C LEU A 537 -5.97 -24.56 3.14
N ASN A 538 -4.78 -24.73 3.70
CA ASN A 538 -3.62 -25.26 2.98
C ASN A 538 -3.82 -26.68 2.45
N SER A 539 -4.72 -27.46 3.04
CA SER A 539 -5.08 -28.77 2.50
C SER A 539 -5.90 -28.70 1.21
N HIS A 540 -6.44 -27.52 0.86
CA HIS A 540 -7.28 -27.33 -0.32
C HIS A 540 -6.44 -26.86 -1.52
N LYS A 541 -6.33 -27.68 -2.58
CA LYS A 541 -5.50 -27.40 -3.79
C LYS A 541 -5.76 -26.03 -4.42
N ALA A 542 -7.00 -25.56 -4.44
CA ALA A 542 -7.34 -24.24 -5.00
C ALA A 542 -6.85 -23.05 -4.16
N TRP A 543 -6.64 -23.23 -2.85
CA TRP A 543 -6.14 -22.17 -1.97
C TRP A 543 -4.71 -21.80 -2.35
N ASN A 544 -3.84 -22.80 -2.52
CA ASN A 544 -2.42 -22.61 -2.84
C ASN A 544 -2.16 -22.09 -4.26
N LYS A 545 -3.18 -22.08 -5.13
CA LYS A 545 -3.11 -21.48 -6.48
C LYS A 545 -3.41 -19.98 -6.50
N LEU A 546 -3.94 -19.43 -5.41
CA LEU A 546 -4.28 -18.01 -5.33
C LEU A 546 -3.05 -17.16 -5.06
N ILE A 547 -3.04 -15.95 -5.61
CA ILE A 547 -2.03 -14.93 -5.29
C ILE A 547 -2.20 -14.53 -3.82
N PRO A 548 -1.12 -14.33 -3.04
CA PRO A 548 -1.18 -14.02 -1.61
C PRO A 548 -2.14 -12.89 -1.22
N GLN A 549 -2.19 -11.80 -2.00
CA GLN A 549 -3.14 -10.70 -1.75
C GLN A 549 -4.60 -11.15 -1.73
N LYS A 550 -5.00 -12.01 -2.69
CA LYS A 550 -6.36 -12.56 -2.76
C LYS A 550 -6.61 -13.58 -1.64
N GLN A 551 -5.58 -14.33 -1.24
CA GLN A 551 -5.66 -15.24 -0.09
C GLN A 551 -5.99 -14.48 1.19
N TRP A 552 -5.31 -13.36 1.45
CA TRP A 552 -5.50 -12.61 2.70
C TRP A 552 -6.83 -11.86 2.75
N GLN A 553 -7.27 -11.30 1.61
CA GLN A 553 -8.61 -10.71 1.51
C GLN A 553 -9.72 -11.74 1.77
N LEU A 554 -9.59 -12.93 1.18
CA LEU A 554 -10.53 -14.03 1.45
C LEU A 554 -10.39 -14.56 2.87
N LEU A 555 -9.17 -14.61 3.44
CA LEU A 555 -8.96 -15.09 4.81
C LEU A 555 -9.65 -14.18 5.83
N ASP A 556 -9.61 -12.86 5.61
CA ASP A 556 -10.32 -11.90 6.45
C ASP A 556 -11.83 -12.17 6.45
N SER A 557 -12.43 -12.30 5.26
CA SER A 557 -13.86 -12.55 5.12
C SER A 557 -14.27 -13.95 5.63
N LEU A 558 -13.42 -14.97 5.43
CA LEU A 558 -13.62 -16.32 5.97
C LEU A 558 -13.51 -16.34 7.49
N SER A 559 -12.51 -15.69 8.07
CA SER A 559 -12.31 -15.65 9.53
C SER A 559 -13.50 -14.99 10.22
N TYR A 560 -13.99 -13.88 9.64
CA TYR A 560 -15.20 -13.21 10.06
C TYR A 560 -16.39 -14.16 10.07
N ARG A 561 -16.61 -14.89 8.98
CA ARG A 561 -17.77 -15.78 8.88
C ARG A 561 -17.68 -17.01 9.78
N VAL A 562 -16.49 -17.58 9.95
CA VAL A 562 -16.27 -18.69 10.90
C VAL A 562 -16.58 -18.26 12.32
N GLN A 563 -16.17 -17.04 12.70
CA GLN A 563 -16.49 -16.47 14.00
C GLN A 563 -18.00 -16.33 14.23
N HIS A 564 -18.74 -15.83 13.23
CA HIS A 564 -20.19 -15.63 13.35
C HIS A 564 -21.00 -16.93 13.21
N ALA A 565 -20.50 -17.93 12.49
CA ALA A 565 -21.12 -19.26 12.41
C ALA A 565 -21.15 -20.00 13.77
N ASN A 566 -20.32 -19.58 14.73
CA ASN A 566 -20.35 -20.08 16.10
C ASN A 566 -21.54 -19.55 16.92
N ALA A 567 -22.30 -18.56 16.43
CA ALA A 567 -23.49 -18.07 17.14
C ALA A 567 -24.48 -19.22 17.38
N GLY A 568 -24.98 -19.35 18.61
CA GLY A 568 -25.96 -20.37 18.99
C GLY A 568 -27.29 -20.20 18.26
N PHE A 569 -28.03 -21.29 18.09
CA PHE A 569 -29.35 -21.28 17.43
C PHE A 569 -30.33 -20.28 18.08
N VAL A 570 -30.30 -20.19 19.42
CA VAL A 570 -31.10 -19.22 20.18
C VAL A 570 -30.75 -17.78 19.78
N SER A 571 -29.46 -17.44 19.70
CA SER A 571 -29.02 -16.10 19.28
C SER A 571 -29.51 -15.76 17.87
N SER A 572 -29.46 -16.71 16.94
CA SER A 572 -29.96 -16.53 15.58
C SER A 572 -31.46 -16.21 15.55
N ILE A 573 -32.27 -16.97 16.29
CA ILE A 573 -33.71 -16.73 16.39
C ILE A 573 -33.99 -15.38 17.04
N SER A 574 -33.31 -15.06 18.14
CA SER A 574 -33.51 -13.78 18.84
C SER A 574 -33.18 -12.59 17.94
N ILE A 575 -32.10 -12.65 17.14
CA ILE A 575 -31.76 -11.60 16.16
C ILE A 575 -32.87 -11.43 15.14
N PHE A 576 -33.37 -12.55 14.60
CA PHE A 576 -34.42 -12.53 13.58
C PHE A 576 -35.74 -11.97 14.12
N ILE A 577 -36.12 -12.35 15.34
CA ILE A 577 -37.32 -11.83 16.02
C ILE A 577 -37.19 -10.31 16.21
N ILE A 578 -36.06 -9.83 16.74
CA ILE A 578 -35.86 -8.38 16.93
C ILE A 578 -35.97 -7.62 15.62
N TRP A 579 -35.35 -8.11 14.55
CA TRP A 579 -35.40 -7.48 13.25
C TRP A 579 -36.85 -7.38 12.72
N ILE A 580 -37.63 -8.46 12.79
CA ILE A 580 -39.05 -8.43 12.41
C ILE A 580 -39.84 -7.47 13.33
N SER A 581 -39.61 -7.53 14.64
CA SER A 581 -40.31 -6.66 15.60
C SER A 581 -40.08 -5.17 15.31
N ILE A 582 -38.87 -4.78 14.91
CA ILE A 582 -38.57 -3.38 14.55
C ILE A 582 -39.33 -2.94 13.30
N ILE A 583 -39.56 -3.83 12.34
CA ILE A 583 -40.32 -3.52 11.13
C ILE A 583 -41.83 -3.46 11.41
N VAL A 584 -42.34 -4.36 12.25
CA VAL A 584 -43.79 -4.59 12.39
C VAL A 584 -44.42 -3.81 13.55
N LEU A 585 -43.75 -3.69 14.68
CA LEU A 585 -44.34 -3.07 15.88
C LEU A 585 -44.63 -1.57 15.74
N PRO A 586 -43.74 -0.73 15.17
CA PRO A 586 -43.99 0.71 15.11
C PRO A 586 -45.27 1.08 14.33
N PRO A 587 -45.54 0.51 13.14
CA PRO A 587 -46.81 0.74 12.45
C PRO A 587 -48.02 0.22 13.24
N LEU A 588 -47.94 -0.97 13.85
CA LEU A 588 -49.04 -1.54 14.62
C LEU A 588 -49.38 -0.70 15.85
N PHE A 589 -48.36 -0.27 16.60
CA PHE A 589 -48.53 0.58 17.78
C PHE A 589 -49.15 1.92 17.40
N SER A 590 -48.70 2.50 16.29
CA SER A 590 -49.24 3.76 15.78
C SER A 590 -50.70 3.64 15.37
N CYS A 591 -51.07 2.58 14.64
CA CYS A 591 -52.48 2.30 14.31
C CYS A 591 -53.35 2.11 15.56
N LEU A 592 -52.86 1.37 16.56
CA LEU A 592 -53.57 1.16 17.82
C LEU A 592 -53.78 2.49 18.56
N LEU A 593 -52.74 3.32 18.63
CA LEU A 593 -52.81 4.63 19.27
C LEU A 593 -53.81 5.54 18.57
N SER A 594 -53.77 5.62 17.23
CA SER A 594 -54.76 6.39 16.45
C SER A 594 -56.19 5.90 16.68
N PHE A 595 -56.40 4.58 16.77
CA PHE A 595 -57.71 4.00 17.07
C PHE A 595 -58.20 4.36 18.48
N VAL A 596 -57.33 4.30 19.50
CA VAL A 596 -57.65 4.71 20.88
C VAL A 596 -57.97 6.20 20.96
N VAL A 597 -57.20 7.05 20.28
CA VAL A 597 -57.46 8.50 20.23
C VAL A 597 -58.81 8.78 19.55
N MET A 598 -59.13 8.08 18.46
CA MET A 598 -60.43 8.19 17.80
C MET A 598 -61.58 7.81 18.73
N LEU A 599 -61.43 6.72 19.51
CA LEU A 599 -62.42 6.30 20.51
C LEU A 599 -62.56 7.26 21.69
N LEU A 600 -61.51 8.01 22.06
CA LEU A 600 -61.57 9.01 23.12
C LEU A 600 -62.21 10.33 22.66
N ILE A 601 -62.19 10.60 21.35
CA ILE A 601 -62.76 11.81 20.74
C ILE A 601 -64.23 11.60 20.34
N SER A 602 -64.63 10.36 20.01
CA SER A 602 -66.03 9.95 19.75
C SER A 602 -66.82 9.77 21.03
#